data_AF-A0A135VN84-F1
#
_entry.id   AF-A0A135VN84-F1
#
_cell.length_a   1.000
_cell.length_b   1.000
_cell.length_c   1.000
_cell.angle_alpha   90.00
_cell.angle_beta   90.00
_cell.angle_gamma   90.00
#
_symmetry.space_group_name_H-M   'P 1'
#
loop_
_entity.id
_entity.type
_entity.pdbx_description
1 polymer ?
#
loop_
_entity_poly.entity_id
_entity_poly.type
_entity_poly.pdbx_seq_one_letter_code
_entity_poly.pdbx_strand_id
1 'polypeptide(L)'
;MALDKSLIVARTDLKMALKVGYVKYGLIGITAIGPIMVLATVGIIIFTAPNATELYVIMQMLGPTISPMLGLIAIIPASLIAANALVGEREQNTLEPLLCTPLTDRELLIGKVLSSFIPSIALLLGSVLVSEIGTISMFLIAGYAPMLVPDISGLFLILTAGPLMILAMNSIMILISGRVRRVYEAYQMSGATVMVFILPMILPMITLESGGIDPAAVWFSNIITILIAAALFVVTWGLAYSRFNRDRMVSLV
;
A
#
# COMPACT_ATOMS: atom_id res chain seq x y z
N MET A 1 15.09 -20.64 -13.19
CA MET A 1 16.39 -20.01 -13.48
C MET A 1 16.38 -18.49 -13.45
N ALA A 2 15.60 -17.76 -14.28
CA ALA A 2 15.53 -16.28 -14.21
C ALA A 2 14.82 -15.77 -12.94
N LEU A 3 13.68 -16.38 -12.58
CA LEU A 3 12.95 -16.07 -11.34
C LEU A 3 13.77 -16.35 -10.07
N ASP A 4 14.63 -17.38 -10.07
CA ASP A 4 15.49 -17.70 -8.93
C ASP A 4 16.51 -16.59 -8.66
N LYS A 5 17.11 -16.05 -9.72
CA LYS A 5 18.06 -14.94 -9.61
C LYS A 5 17.37 -13.67 -9.11
N SER A 6 16.22 -13.30 -9.68
CA SER A 6 15.44 -12.14 -9.23
C SER A 6 14.98 -12.27 -7.77
N LEU A 7 14.62 -13.48 -7.31
CA LEU A 7 14.23 -13.71 -5.92
C LEU A 7 15.40 -13.58 -4.95
N ILE A 8 16.60 -14.03 -5.34
CA ILE A 8 17.82 -13.86 -4.53
C ILE A 8 18.15 -12.37 -4.37
N VAL A 9 18.04 -11.58 -5.45
CA VAL A 9 18.19 -10.12 -5.41
C VAL A 9 17.15 -9.53 -4.46
N ALA A 10 15.87 -9.89 -4.63
CA ALA A 10 14.78 -9.37 -3.81
C ALA A 10 15.00 -9.61 -2.32
N ARG A 11 15.43 -10.83 -1.95
CA ARG A 11 15.71 -11.20 -0.56
C ARG A 11 16.90 -10.44 0.01
N THR A 12 17.93 -10.21 -0.81
CA THR A 12 19.14 -9.52 -0.40
C THR A 12 18.86 -8.03 -0.17
N ASP A 13 18.19 -7.38 -1.11
CA ASP A 13 17.77 -5.96 -1.02
C ASP A 13 16.87 -5.74 0.20
N LEU A 14 15.87 -6.60 0.40
CA LEU A 14 14.98 -6.51 1.56
C LEU A 14 15.76 -6.64 2.88
N LYS A 15 16.72 -7.57 2.95
CA LYS A 15 17.53 -7.75 4.14
C LYS A 15 18.44 -6.56 4.41
N MET A 16 18.93 -5.88 3.37
CA MET A 16 19.68 -4.63 3.52
C MET A 16 18.78 -3.48 3.97
N ALA A 17 17.60 -3.32 3.36
CA ALA A 17 16.63 -2.31 3.74
C ALA A 17 16.21 -2.43 5.22
N LEU A 18 15.95 -3.66 5.70
CA LEU A 18 15.55 -3.92 7.08
C LEU A 18 16.68 -3.74 8.11
N LYS A 19 17.96 -3.68 7.69
CA LYS A 19 19.07 -3.34 8.59
C LYS A 19 19.10 -1.84 8.93
N VAL A 20 18.52 -0.99 8.08
CA VAL A 20 18.45 0.45 8.32
C VAL A 20 17.39 0.71 9.38
N GLY A 21 17.80 1.23 10.54
CA GLY A 21 16.92 1.41 11.70
C GLY A 21 15.67 2.25 11.39
N TYR A 22 15.83 3.38 10.68
CA TYR A 22 14.70 4.23 10.29
C TYR A 22 13.69 3.50 9.40
N VAL A 23 14.16 2.64 8.47
CA VAL A 23 13.28 1.86 7.59
C VAL A 23 12.54 0.79 8.40
N LYS A 24 13.24 0.06 9.28
CA LYS A 24 12.65 -0.96 10.14
C LYS A 24 11.57 -0.37 11.07
N TYR A 25 11.89 0.68 11.82
CA TYR A 25 10.95 1.30 12.75
C TYR A 25 9.86 2.09 12.02
N GLY A 26 10.18 2.72 10.88
CA GLY A 26 9.21 3.38 10.03
C GLY A 26 8.18 2.40 9.47
N LEU A 27 8.60 1.23 9.00
CA LEU A 27 7.70 0.17 8.51
C LEU A 27 6.79 -0.35 9.61
N ILE A 28 7.33 -0.65 10.79
CA ILE A 28 6.53 -1.12 11.93
C ILE A 28 5.53 -0.04 12.35
N GLY A 29 5.98 1.21 12.49
CA GLY A 29 5.13 2.33 12.86
C GLY A 29 3.99 2.55 11.86
N ILE A 30 4.32 2.72 10.57
CA ILE A 30 3.35 2.98 9.51
C ILE A 30 2.33 1.84 9.38
N THR A 31 2.80 0.60 9.43
CA THR A 31 1.90 -0.57 9.32
C THR A 31 0.99 -0.67 10.54
N ALA A 32 1.48 -0.35 11.73
CA ALA A 32 0.69 -0.38 12.96
C ALA A 32 -0.38 0.73 13.00
N ILE A 33 -0.15 1.88 12.34
CA ILE A 33 -1.13 2.98 12.31
C ILE A 33 -2.48 2.50 11.79
N GLY A 34 -2.52 1.71 10.71
CA GLY A 34 -3.79 1.24 10.13
C GLY A 34 -4.67 0.50 11.13
N PRO A 35 -4.21 -0.63 11.70
CA PRO A 35 -4.96 -1.38 12.68
C PRO A 35 -5.26 -0.58 13.95
N ILE A 36 -4.31 0.21 14.46
CA ILE A 36 -4.54 1.04 15.64
C ILE A 36 -5.67 2.05 15.38
N MET A 37 -5.67 2.68 14.21
CA MET A 37 -6.73 3.62 13.81
C MET A 37 -8.09 2.92 13.72
N VAL A 38 -8.16 1.72 13.13
CA VAL A 38 -9.41 0.97 13.05
C VAL A 38 -9.91 0.60 14.44
N LEU A 39 -9.05 0.04 15.30
CA LEU A 39 -9.39 -0.37 16.65
C LEU A 39 -9.79 0.81 17.53
N ALA A 40 -9.09 1.94 17.43
CA ALA A 40 -9.46 3.16 18.13
C ALA A 40 -10.83 3.67 17.68
N THR A 41 -11.08 3.71 16.37
CA THR A 41 -12.35 4.18 15.82
C THR A 41 -13.51 3.27 16.25
N VAL A 42 -13.36 1.95 16.11
CA VAL A 42 -14.38 0.98 16.53
C VAL A 42 -14.59 1.01 18.04
N GLY A 43 -13.51 1.12 18.83
CA GLY A 43 -13.60 1.24 20.29
C GLY A 43 -14.35 2.50 20.74
N ILE A 44 -14.12 3.65 20.08
CA ILE A 44 -14.89 4.87 20.32
C ILE A 44 -16.36 4.63 19.98
N ILE A 45 -16.66 4.05 18.82
CA ILE A 45 -18.04 3.79 18.39
C ILE A 45 -18.78 2.90 19.41
N ILE A 46 -18.14 1.80 19.84
CA ILE A 46 -18.68 0.88 20.86
C ILE A 46 -18.97 1.63 22.18
N PHE A 47 -18.08 2.54 22.59
CA PHE A 47 -18.26 3.31 23.82
C PHE A 47 -19.37 4.36 23.71
N THR A 48 -19.53 4.98 22.53
CA THR A 48 -20.54 6.03 22.30
C THR A 48 -21.93 5.48 22.03
N ALA A 49 -22.05 4.25 21.54
CA ALA A 49 -23.32 3.66 21.16
C ALA A 49 -24.05 3.13 22.42
N PRO A 50 -25.20 3.72 22.81
CA PRO A 50 -25.96 3.29 23.97
C PRO A 50 -26.69 1.96 23.76
N ASN A 51 -27.01 1.62 22.50
CA ASN A 51 -27.79 0.45 22.12
C ASN A 51 -27.26 -0.20 20.84
N ALA A 52 -27.52 -1.50 20.64
CA ALA A 52 -27.07 -2.25 19.46
C ALA A 52 -27.59 -1.70 18.12
N THR A 53 -28.79 -1.12 18.10
CA THR A 53 -29.36 -0.51 16.88
C THR A 53 -28.56 0.72 16.45
N GLU A 54 -28.19 1.58 17.40
CA GLU A 54 -27.38 2.77 17.11
C GLU A 54 -25.96 2.39 16.68
N LEU A 55 -25.38 1.36 17.32
CA LEU A 55 -24.10 0.79 16.90
C LEU A 55 -24.14 0.36 15.42
N TYR A 56 -25.18 -0.37 15.03
CA TYR A 56 -25.35 -0.85 13.66
C TYR A 56 -25.49 0.30 12.66
N VAL A 57 -26.26 1.33 12.98
CA VAL A 57 -26.42 2.53 12.14
C VAL A 57 -25.08 3.26 11.99
N ILE A 58 -24.34 3.47 13.07
CA ILE A 58 -23.03 4.13 13.01
C ILE A 58 -22.04 3.31 12.17
N MET A 59 -22.04 1.98 12.30
CA MET A 59 -21.18 1.10 11.51
C MET A 59 -21.56 1.10 10.02
N GLN A 60 -22.83 1.24 9.67
CA GLN A 60 -23.26 1.44 8.27
C GLN A 60 -22.82 2.80 7.70
N MET A 61 -22.75 3.83 8.54
CA MET A 61 -22.30 5.17 8.13
C MET A 61 -20.78 5.27 8.01
N LEU A 62 -20.03 4.68 8.95
CA LEU A 62 -18.57 4.88 9.07
C LEU A 62 -17.74 3.69 8.60
N GLY A 63 -18.29 2.48 8.62
CA GLY A 63 -17.62 1.25 8.18
C GLY A 63 -17.04 1.36 6.76
N PRO A 64 -17.83 1.79 5.76
CA PRO A 64 -17.34 1.97 4.40
C PRO A 64 -16.26 3.05 4.25
N THR A 65 -16.09 3.95 5.24
CA THR A 65 -15.00 4.95 5.29
C THR A 65 -13.72 4.37 5.87
N ILE A 66 -13.84 3.41 6.80
CA ILE A 66 -12.70 2.78 7.47
C ILE A 66 -11.92 1.90 6.48
N SER A 67 -12.63 1.15 5.64
CA SER A 67 -12.02 0.17 4.73
C SER A 67 -11.01 0.78 3.73
N PRO A 68 -11.32 1.88 3.02
CA PRO A 68 -10.37 2.54 2.13
C PRO A 68 -9.16 3.14 2.87
N MET A 69 -9.36 3.66 4.09
CA MET A 69 -8.26 4.21 4.89
C MET A 69 -7.23 3.14 5.27
N LEU A 70 -7.68 1.94 5.64
CA LEU A 70 -6.79 0.80 5.89
C LEU A 70 -6.01 0.43 4.61
N GLY A 71 -6.70 0.36 3.47
CA GLY A 71 -6.07 0.11 2.17
C GLY A 71 -5.00 1.14 1.78
N LEU A 72 -5.24 2.43 2.03
CA LEU A 72 -4.28 3.51 1.76
C LEU A 72 -3.02 3.40 2.60
N ILE A 73 -3.17 3.12 3.91
CA ILE A 73 -2.03 2.99 4.82
C ILE A 73 -1.14 1.83 4.40
N ALA A 74 -1.70 0.79 3.78
CA ALA A 74 -0.92 -0.35 3.29
C ALA A 74 -0.02 -0.04 2.07
N ILE A 75 -0.27 1.05 1.34
CA ILE A 75 0.54 1.45 0.17
C ILE A 75 1.80 2.22 0.58
N ILE A 76 1.73 2.93 1.71
CA ILE A 76 2.84 3.76 2.20
C ILE A 76 4.12 2.94 2.46
N PRO A 77 4.07 1.74 3.09
CA PRO A 77 5.23 0.84 3.18
C PRO A 77 5.88 0.53 1.83
N ALA A 78 5.07 0.34 0.78
CA ALA A 78 5.59 0.01 -0.56
C ALA A 78 6.40 1.15 -1.16
N SER A 79 5.95 2.40 -0.98
CA SER A 79 6.71 3.56 -1.44
C SER A 79 8.02 3.72 -0.69
N LEU A 80 8.02 3.48 0.63
CA LEU A 80 9.24 3.60 1.44
C LEU A 80 10.28 2.54 1.08
N ILE A 81 9.86 1.28 0.91
CA ILE A 81 10.79 0.20 0.55
C ILE A 81 11.31 0.40 -0.87
N ALA A 82 10.43 0.71 -1.83
CA ALA A 82 10.83 0.96 -3.21
C ALA A 82 11.77 2.17 -3.35
N ALA A 83 11.53 3.26 -2.60
CA ALA A 83 12.40 4.44 -2.60
C ALA A 83 13.81 4.08 -2.14
N ASN A 84 13.93 3.33 -1.05
CA ASN A 84 15.23 2.90 -0.53
C ASN A 84 15.94 1.92 -1.48
N ALA A 85 15.20 1.00 -2.11
CA ALA A 85 15.78 0.01 -3.02
C ALA A 85 16.31 0.61 -4.34
N LEU A 86 15.77 1.74 -4.80
CA LEU A 86 16.17 2.36 -6.08
C LEU A 86 16.99 3.63 -5.87
N VAL A 87 16.46 4.57 -5.08
CA VAL A 87 17.09 5.87 -4.83
C VAL A 87 18.13 5.77 -3.74
N GLY A 88 17.90 4.93 -2.72
CA GLY A 88 18.86 4.74 -1.63
C GLY A 88 20.18 4.14 -2.10
N GLU A 89 20.16 3.21 -3.06
CA GLU A 89 21.40 2.69 -3.67
C GLU A 89 22.15 3.74 -4.48
N ARG A 90 21.42 4.68 -5.11
CA ARG A 90 22.03 5.82 -5.79
C ARG A 90 22.68 6.77 -4.79
N GLU A 91 21.97 7.08 -3.71
CA GLU A 91 22.44 7.95 -2.63
C GLU A 91 23.67 7.36 -1.92
N GLN A 92 23.76 6.03 -1.85
CA GLN A 92 24.88 5.29 -1.24
C GLN A 92 26.01 4.94 -2.22
N ASN A 93 25.93 5.38 -3.49
CA ASN A 93 26.89 5.07 -4.56
C ASN A 93 27.11 3.55 -4.78
N THR A 94 26.09 2.73 -4.54
CA THR A 94 26.15 1.26 -4.74
C THR A 94 25.54 0.80 -6.06
N LEU A 95 25.01 1.71 -6.87
CA LEU A 95 24.46 1.41 -8.19
C LEU A 95 25.50 0.90 -9.19
N GLU A 96 26.71 1.47 -9.22
CA GLU A 96 27.74 1.08 -10.19
C GLU A 96 28.18 -0.39 -10.01
N PRO A 97 28.50 -0.87 -8.78
CA PRO A 97 28.75 -2.29 -8.55
C PRO A 97 27.57 -3.20 -8.93
N LEU A 98 26.33 -2.75 -8.68
CA LEU A 98 25.13 -3.53 -9.00
C LEU A 98 24.95 -3.67 -10.51
N LEU A 99 25.22 -2.61 -11.25
CA LEU A 99 25.22 -2.61 -12.71
C LEU A 99 26.40 -3.38 -13.31
N CYS A 100 27.42 -3.77 -12.54
CA CYS A 100 28.50 -4.65 -13.01
C CYS A 100 28.20 -6.15 -12.80
N THR A 101 27.06 -6.49 -12.20
CA THR A 101 26.68 -7.90 -11.97
C THR A 101 26.30 -8.61 -13.29
N PRO A 102 26.46 -9.95 -13.37
CA PRO A 102 26.05 -10.73 -14.54
C PRO A 102 24.52 -10.93 -14.63
N LEU A 103 23.74 -10.01 -14.08
CA LEU A 103 22.28 -10.01 -14.14
C LEU A 103 21.81 -9.28 -15.40
N THR A 104 20.71 -9.77 -15.98
CA THR A 104 20.03 -9.01 -17.03
C THR A 104 19.22 -7.86 -16.44
N ASP A 105 19.06 -6.78 -17.21
CA ASP A 105 18.27 -5.60 -16.84
C ASP A 105 16.86 -5.96 -16.35
N ARG A 106 16.24 -6.96 -16.98
CA ARG A 106 14.91 -7.46 -16.61
C ARG A 106 14.92 -8.21 -15.29
N GLU A 107 15.91 -9.07 -15.05
CA GLU A 107 16.03 -9.82 -13.79
C GLU A 107 16.26 -8.88 -12.61
N LEU A 108 17.04 -7.80 -12.82
CA LEU A 108 17.31 -6.79 -11.80
C LEU A 108 16.04 -5.97 -11.48
N LEU A 109 15.35 -5.46 -12.51
CA LEU A 109 14.15 -4.67 -12.34
C LEU A 109 13.03 -5.46 -11.65
N ILE A 110 12.80 -6.71 -12.07
CA ILE A 110 11.82 -7.60 -11.43
C ILE A 110 12.23 -7.90 -9.98
N GLY A 111 13.52 -8.13 -9.72
CA GLY A 111 14.04 -8.35 -8.37
C GLY A 111 13.76 -7.16 -7.44
N LYS A 112 13.95 -5.92 -7.91
CA LYS A 112 13.67 -4.70 -7.13
C LYS A 112 12.18 -4.47 -6.89
N VAL A 113 11.34 -4.82 -7.85
CA VAL A 113 9.88 -4.72 -7.66
C VAL A 113 9.43 -5.76 -6.64
N LEU A 114 9.92 -6.99 -6.73
CA LEU A 114 9.59 -8.06 -5.79
C LEU A 114 10.11 -7.79 -4.37
N SER A 115 11.27 -7.13 -4.23
CA SER A 115 11.85 -6.77 -2.93
C SER A 115 10.94 -5.86 -2.11
N SER A 116 10.16 -4.99 -2.78
CA SER A 116 9.15 -4.13 -2.16
C SER A 116 7.77 -4.78 -2.13
N PHE A 117 7.35 -5.44 -3.21
CA PHE A 117 6.00 -5.99 -3.33
C PHE A 117 5.68 -7.06 -2.28
N ILE A 118 6.59 -8.03 -2.06
CA ILE A 118 6.39 -9.13 -1.12
C ILE A 118 6.17 -8.64 0.32
N PRO A 119 7.07 -7.83 0.91
CA PRO A 119 6.86 -7.33 2.26
C PRO A 119 5.63 -6.41 2.34
N SER A 120 5.35 -5.58 1.34
CA SER A 120 4.17 -4.72 1.36
C SER A 120 2.85 -5.50 1.37
N ILE A 121 2.74 -6.58 0.60
CA ILE A 121 1.57 -7.47 0.69
C ILE A 121 1.48 -8.14 2.05
N ALA A 122 2.60 -8.63 2.59
CA ALA A 122 2.60 -9.25 3.90
C ALA A 122 2.13 -8.27 5.00
N LEU A 123 2.55 -7.01 4.91
CA LEU A 123 2.11 -5.94 5.82
C LEU A 123 0.64 -5.57 5.61
N LEU A 124 0.16 -5.54 4.37
CA LEU A 124 -1.25 -5.30 4.03
C LEU A 124 -2.17 -6.41 4.57
N LEU A 125 -1.82 -7.67 4.34
CA LEU A 125 -2.62 -8.79 4.85
C LEU A 125 -2.53 -8.89 6.37
N GLY A 126 -1.33 -8.65 6.93
CA GLY A 126 -1.13 -8.61 8.38
C GLY A 126 -1.95 -7.51 9.06
N SER A 127 -2.05 -6.32 8.45
CA SER A 127 -2.84 -5.22 9.01
C SER A 127 -4.34 -5.53 8.99
N VAL A 128 -4.85 -6.13 7.90
CA VAL A 128 -6.25 -6.61 7.83
C VAL A 128 -6.52 -7.64 8.92
N LEU A 129 -5.67 -8.66 9.05
CA LEU A 129 -5.85 -9.73 10.04
C LEU A 129 -5.86 -9.19 11.47
N VAL A 130 -4.94 -8.30 11.81
CA VAL A 130 -4.88 -7.69 13.15
C VAL A 130 -6.12 -6.82 13.41
N SER A 131 -6.59 -6.08 12.40
CA SER A 131 -7.78 -5.23 12.52
C SER A 131 -9.04 -6.07 12.73
N GLU A 132 -9.22 -7.14 11.97
CA GLU A 132 -10.37 -8.04 12.10
C GLU A 132 -10.39 -8.78 13.44
N ILE A 133 -9.25 -9.37 13.84
CA ILE A 133 -9.17 -10.08 15.12
C ILE A 133 -9.45 -9.12 16.28
N GLY A 134 -8.90 -7.92 16.23
CA GLY A 134 -9.10 -6.93 17.28
C GLY A 134 -10.53 -6.38 17.34
N THR A 135 -11.15 -6.07 16.19
CA THR A 135 -12.53 -5.55 16.15
C THR A 135 -13.55 -6.60 16.57
N ILE A 136 -13.41 -7.84 16.08
CA ILE A 136 -14.25 -8.98 16.52
C ILE A 136 -14.12 -9.18 18.04
N SER A 137 -12.90 -9.14 18.57
CA SER A 137 -12.68 -9.28 20.02
C SER A 137 -13.37 -8.15 20.80
N MET A 138 -13.29 -6.90 20.32
CA MET A 138 -13.97 -5.76 20.95
C MET A 138 -15.49 -5.91 20.96
N PHE A 139 -16.10 -6.32 19.83
CA PHE A 139 -17.54 -6.55 19.78
C PHE A 139 -18.00 -7.64 20.75
N LEU A 140 -17.27 -8.76 20.81
CA LEU A 140 -17.58 -9.87 21.71
C LEU A 140 -17.46 -9.46 23.19
N ILE A 141 -16.42 -8.71 23.57
CA ILE A 141 -16.24 -8.22 24.94
C ILE A 141 -17.35 -7.24 25.33
N ALA A 142 -17.81 -6.42 24.38
CA ALA A 142 -18.89 -5.46 24.58
C ALA A 142 -20.30 -6.09 24.53
N GLY A 143 -20.41 -7.39 24.27
CA GLY A 143 -21.70 -8.10 24.19
C GLY A 143 -22.49 -7.83 22.90
N TYR A 144 -21.85 -7.28 21.87
CA TYR A 144 -22.45 -7.05 20.56
C TYR A 144 -22.22 -8.24 19.62
N ALA A 145 -23.09 -8.40 18.62
CA ALA A 145 -22.86 -9.36 17.55
C ALA A 145 -21.59 -8.98 16.77
N PRO A 146 -20.72 -9.95 16.41
CA PRO A 146 -19.51 -9.64 15.67
C PRO A 146 -19.85 -9.10 14.28
N MET A 147 -19.24 -7.97 13.93
CA MET A 147 -19.33 -7.34 12.61
C MET A 147 -17.93 -7.30 11.98
N LEU A 148 -17.87 -7.50 10.66
CA LEU A 148 -16.61 -7.40 9.90
C LEU A 148 -16.27 -5.92 9.68
N VAL A 149 -15.05 -5.54 10.03
CA VAL A 149 -14.50 -4.19 9.85
C VAL A 149 -13.01 -4.35 9.50
N PRO A 150 -12.63 -4.32 8.21
CA PRO A 150 -13.39 -3.96 7.00
C PRO A 150 -14.62 -4.82 6.65
N ASP A 151 -15.66 -4.16 6.12
CA ASP A 151 -16.84 -4.80 5.55
C ASP A 151 -16.51 -5.64 4.29
N ILE A 152 -17.47 -6.41 3.76
CA ILE A 152 -17.24 -7.28 2.59
C ILE A 152 -16.75 -6.47 1.38
N SER A 153 -17.32 -5.29 1.13
CA SER A 153 -16.86 -4.38 0.07
C SER A 153 -15.43 -3.89 0.34
N GLY A 154 -15.13 -3.55 1.59
CA GLY A 154 -13.80 -3.17 2.05
C GLY A 154 -12.75 -4.24 1.83
N LEU A 155 -13.02 -5.47 2.25
CA LEU A 155 -12.16 -6.62 2.01
C LEU A 155 -11.95 -6.83 0.51
N PHE A 156 -13.01 -6.75 -0.30
CA PHE A 156 -12.89 -6.83 -1.75
C PHE A 156 -11.92 -5.78 -2.30
N LEU A 157 -12.06 -4.51 -1.89
CA LEU A 157 -11.13 -3.44 -2.28
C LEU A 157 -9.69 -3.74 -1.85
N ILE A 158 -9.48 -4.18 -0.60
CA ILE A 158 -8.12 -4.39 -0.08
C ILE A 158 -7.44 -5.59 -0.76
N LEU A 159 -8.17 -6.69 -0.98
CA LEU A 159 -7.65 -7.91 -1.60
C LEU A 159 -7.43 -7.76 -3.12
N THR A 160 -8.17 -6.88 -3.80
CA THR A 160 -8.06 -6.71 -5.26
C THR A 160 -7.30 -5.43 -5.65
N ALA A 161 -7.77 -4.27 -5.18
CA ALA A 161 -7.13 -2.99 -5.47
C ALA A 161 -5.79 -2.88 -4.74
N GLY A 162 -5.68 -3.35 -3.49
CA GLY A 162 -4.45 -3.27 -2.69
C GLY A 162 -3.19 -3.78 -3.42
N PRO A 163 -3.15 -5.04 -3.90
CA PRO A 163 -2.02 -5.56 -4.69
C PRO A 163 -1.72 -4.73 -5.95
N LEU A 164 -2.75 -4.29 -6.69
CA LEU A 164 -2.59 -3.48 -7.89
C LEU A 164 -2.00 -2.10 -7.57
N MET A 165 -2.43 -1.49 -6.47
CA MET A 165 -1.94 -0.19 -6.01
C MET A 165 -0.47 -0.29 -5.59
N ILE A 166 -0.07 -1.37 -4.90
CA ILE A 166 1.34 -1.63 -4.55
C ILE A 166 2.18 -1.78 -5.83
N LEU A 167 1.70 -2.52 -6.83
CA LEU A 167 2.40 -2.68 -8.11
C LEU A 167 2.53 -1.37 -8.89
N ALA A 168 1.45 -0.59 -8.95
CA ALA A 168 1.46 0.74 -9.54
C ALA A 168 2.46 1.66 -8.82
N MET A 169 2.48 1.61 -7.48
CA MET A 169 3.40 2.40 -6.66
C MET A 169 4.86 2.05 -6.92
N ASN A 170 5.19 0.75 -6.97
CA ASN A 170 6.53 0.29 -7.30
C ASN A 170 6.96 0.74 -8.71
N SER A 171 6.05 0.64 -9.69
CA SER A 171 6.32 1.02 -11.08
C SER A 171 6.55 2.53 -11.22
N ILE A 172 5.79 3.34 -10.50
CA ILE A 172 5.97 4.79 -10.46
C ILE A 172 7.28 5.15 -9.77
N MET A 173 7.65 4.46 -8.69
CA MET A 173 8.91 4.71 -7.99
C MET A 173 10.13 4.51 -8.90
N ILE A 174 10.10 3.54 -9.82
CA ILE A 174 11.15 3.36 -10.84
C ILE A 174 11.27 4.59 -11.76
N LEU A 175 10.14 5.20 -12.13
CA LEU A 175 10.15 6.41 -12.95
C LEU A 175 10.63 7.63 -12.16
N ILE A 176 10.28 7.71 -10.88
CA ILE A 176 10.71 8.78 -9.97
C ILE A 176 12.21 8.68 -9.69
N SER A 177 12.74 7.47 -9.46
CA SER A 177 14.15 7.25 -9.11
C SER A 177 15.13 7.72 -10.20
N GLY A 178 14.69 7.78 -11.45
CA GLY A 178 15.46 8.37 -12.55
C GLY A 178 15.65 9.89 -12.42
N ARG A 179 14.76 10.59 -11.71
CA ARG A 179 14.73 12.07 -11.61
C ARG A 179 15.22 12.63 -10.28
N VAL A 180 15.18 11.85 -9.22
CA VAL A 180 15.54 12.29 -7.86
C VAL A 180 16.86 11.70 -7.41
N ARG A 181 17.57 12.40 -6.52
CA ARG A 181 18.86 11.96 -5.97
C ARG A 181 18.76 11.53 -4.50
N ARG A 182 17.75 12.03 -3.76
CA ARG A 182 17.57 11.75 -2.33
C ARG A 182 16.31 10.92 -2.07
N VAL A 183 16.39 9.96 -1.15
CA VAL A 183 15.25 9.10 -0.79
C VAL A 183 14.05 9.92 -0.31
N TYR A 184 14.28 11.00 0.43
CA TYR A 184 13.22 11.86 0.94
C TYR A 184 12.42 12.57 -0.17
N GLU A 185 13.09 13.05 -1.22
CA GLU A 185 12.44 13.68 -2.39
C GLU A 185 11.60 12.66 -3.16
N ALA A 186 12.12 11.43 -3.29
CA ALA A 186 11.39 10.32 -3.91
C ALA A 186 10.09 10.02 -3.17
N TYR A 187 10.15 9.96 -1.84
CA TYR A 187 9.00 9.70 -1.00
C TYR A 187 7.95 10.82 -1.11
N GLN A 188 8.35 12.09 -1.06
CA GLN A 188 7.42 13.22 -1.25
C GLN A 188 6.76 13.22 -2.63
N MET A 189 7.53 12.99 -3.70
CA MET A 189 6.99 12.93 -5.06
C MET A 189 6.02 11.77 -5.23
N SER A 190 6.28 10.65 -4.54
CA SER A 190 5.39 9.50 -4.53
C SER A 190 4.05 9.79 -3.83
N GLY A 191 4.01 10.76 -2.90
CA GLY A 191 2.76 11.19 -2.25
C GLY A 191 1.67 11.65 -3.20
N ALA A 192 2.03 12.26 -4.35
CA ALA A 192 1.08 12.62 -5.39
C ALA A 192 0.38 11.40 -6.01
N THR A 193 1.05 10.24 -6.05
CA THR A 193 0.46 8.98 -6.52
C THR A 193 -0.61 8.49 -5.56
N VAL A 194 -0.35 8.59 -4.26
CA VAL A 194 -1.32 8.22 -3.23
C VAL A 194 -2.58 9.07 -3.34
N MET A 195 -2.46 10.35 -3.68
CA MET A 195 -3.64 11.23 -3.90
C MET A 195 -4.54 10.74 -5.05
N VAL A 196 -3.98 10.19 -6.12
CA VAL A 196 -4.78 9.65 -7.25
C VAL A 196 -5.66 8.49 -6.80
N PHE A 197 -5.17 7.68 -5.85
CA PHE A 197 -5.93 6.58 -5.26
C PHE A 197 -6.98 7.03 -4.24
N ILE A 198 -6.72 8.14 -3.53
CA ILE A 198 -7.64 8.69 -2.54
C ILE A 198 -8.93 9.19 -3.22
N LEU A 199 -8.82 9.83 -4.39
CA LEU A 199 -9.97 10.42 -5.09
C LEU A 199 -11.17 9.47 -5.27
N PRO A 200 -11.03 8.29 -5.90
CA PRO A 200 -12.16 7.38 -6.06
C PRO A 200 -12.65 6.83 -4.71
N MET A 201 -11.74 6.61 -3.75
CA MET A 201 -12.06 6.07 -2.42
C MET A 201 -12.94 7.00 -1.57
N ILE A 202 -12.92 8.31 -1.82
CA ILE A 202 -13.76 9.28 -1.11
C ILE A 202 -15.16 9.40 -1.72
N LEU A 203 -15.37 8.97 -2.98
CA LEU A 203 -16.67 9.12 -3.67
C LEU A 203 -17.89 8.64 -2.86
N PRO A 204 -17.85 7.52 -2.12
CA PRO A 204 -19.01 7.08 -1.33
C PRO A 204 -19.41 8.06 -0.22
N MET A 205 -18.49 8.94 0.22
CA MET A 205 -18.81 9.98 1.22
C MET A 205 -19.80 11.01 0.69
N ILE A 206 -19.90 11.17 -0.63
CA ILE A 206 -20.82 12.12 -1.26
C ILE A 206 -22.27 11.62 -1.13
N THR A 207 -22.46 10.31 -1.04
CA THR A 207 -23.77 9.66 -0.86
C THR A 207 -24.15 9.45 0.60
N LEU A 208 -23.47 10.13 1.53
CA LEU A 208 -23.78 10.02 2.95
C LEU A 208 -25.10 10.74 3.24
N GLU A 209 -26.16 9.95 3.43
CA GLU A 209 -27.49 10.43 3.84
C GLU A 209 -27.84 9.89 5.24
N SER A 210 -29.00 10.29 5.78
CA SER A 210 -29.44 9.90 7.14
C SER A 210 -29.55 8.38 7.34
N GLY A 211 -29.60 7.60 6.26
CA GLY A 211 -29.66 6.14 6.28
C GLY A 211 -28.31 5.41 6.16
N GLY A 212 -27.19 6.11 5.99
CA GLY A 212 -25.89 5.49 5.71
C GLY A 212 -25.31 5.89 4.37
N ILE A 213 -24.21 5.25 4.02
CA ILE A 213 -23.60 5.36 2.68
C ILE A 213 -24.28 4.37 1.75
N ASP A 214 -24.66 4.81 0.56
CA ASP A 214 -25.23 3.92 -0.47
C ASP A 214 -24.24 2.79 -0.82
N PRO A 215 -24.60 1.51 -0.60
CA PRO A 215 -23.76 0.38 -0.96
C PRO A 215 -23.37 0.38 -2.44
N ALA A 216 -24.25 0.83 -3.35
CA ALA A 216 -23.94 0.86 -4.78
C ALA A 216 -22.79 1.84 -5.09
N ALA A 217 -22.74 2.98 -4.38
CA ALA A 217 -21.66 3.94 -4.49
C ALA A 217 -20.32 3.37 -3.99
N VAL A 218 -20.33 2.57 -2.91
CA VAL A 218 -19.14 1.87 -2.40
C VAL A 218 -18.60 0.89 -3.44
N TRP A 219 -19.46 0.03 -4.01
CA TRP A 219 -19.04 -0.92 -5.04
C TRP A 219 -18.52 -0.22 -6.30
N PHE A 220 -19.18 0.85 -6.72
CA PHE A 220 -18.74 1.67 -7.86
C PHE A 220 -17.36 2.29 -7.60
N SER A 221 -17.15 2.87 -6.42
CA SER A 221 -15.85 3.40 -5.98
C SER A 221 -14.75 2.33 -5.99
N ASN A 222 -15.05 1.14 -5.48
CA ASN A 222 -14.10 0.02 -5.46
C ASN A 222 -13.67 -0.38 -6.88
N ILE A 223 -14.64 -0.53 -7.79
CA ILE A 223 -14.38 -0.89 -9.19
C ILE A 223 -13.55 0.21 -9.87
N ILE A 224 -13.89 1.48 -9.69
CA ILE A 224 -13.10 2.59 -10.24
C ILE A 224 -11.69 2.57 -9.69
N THR A 225 -11.50 2.35 -8.39
CA THR A 225 -10.19 2.30 -7.76
C THR A 225 -9.33 1.18 -8.38
N ILE A 226 -9.92 0.00 -8.61
CA ILE A 226 -9.26 -1.12 -9.30
C ILE A 226 -8.87 -0.72 -10.72
N LEU A 227 -9.79 -0.11 -11.48
CA LEU A 227 -9.53 0.30 -12.86
C LEU A 227 -8.43 1.35 -12.95
N ILE A 228 -8.43 2.35 -12.06
CA ILE A 228 -7.40 3.38 -11.98
C ILE A 228 -6.05 2.75 -11.59
N ALA A 229 -6.02 1.86 -10.59
CA ALA A 229 -4.80 1.17 -10.17
C ALA A 229 -4.24 0.29 -11.29
N ALA A 230 -5.10 -0.45 -12.00
CA ALA A 230 -4.70 -1.27 -13.13
C ALA A 230 -4.18 -0.41 -14.30
N ALA A 231 -4.89 0.66 -14.65
CA ALA A 231 -4.47 1.58 -15.72
C ALA A 231 -3.13 2.25 -15.39
N LEU A 232 -2.98 2.76 -14.17
CA LEU A 232 -1.71 3.33 -13.70
C LEU A 232 -0.60 2.30 -13.73
N PHE A 233 -0.83 1.08 -13.25
CA PHE A 233 0.16 0.02 -13.31
C PHE A 233 0.57 -0.29 -14.76
N VAL A 234 -0.37 -0.54 -15.67
CA VAL A 234 -0.07 -0.88 -17.07
C VAL A 234 0.71 0.24 -17.76
N VAL A 235 0.27 1.49 -17.60
CA VAL A 235 0.94 2.65 -18.20
C VAL A 235 2.34 2.84 -17.62
N THR A 236 2.46 2.83 -16.30
CA THR A 236 3.74 3.12 -15.63
C THR A 236 4.73 1.98 -15.78
N TRP A 237 4.27 0.73 -15.81
CA TRP A 237 5.08 -0.45 -16.12
C TRP A 237 5.58 -0.42 -17.56
N GLY A 238 4.72 -0.11 -18.54
CA GLY A 238 5.13 0.04 -19.93
C GLY A 238 6.15 1.17 -20.13
N LEU A 239 5.96 2.30 -19.45
CA LEU A 239 6.93 3.39 -19.43
C LEU A 239 8.24 3.00 -18.73
N ALA A 240 8.18 2.29 -17.61
CA ALA A 240 9.36 1.82 -16.90
C ALA A 240 10.15 0.85 -17.78
N TYR A 241 9.47 -0.08 -18.44
CA TYR A 241 10.09 -1.05 -19.33
C TYR A 241 10.75 -0.40 -20.56
N SER A 242 10.09 0.59 -21.18
CA SER A 242 10.64 1.30 -22.34
C SER A 242 11.77 2.27 -22.00
N ARG A 243 11.79 2.83 -20.78
CA ARG A 243 12.82 3.78 -20.33
C ARG A 243 14.00 3.12 -19.62
N PHE A 244 13.88 1.86 -19.20
CA PHE A 244 14.98 1.13 -18.58
C PHE A 244 16.01 0.77 -19.63
N ASN A 245 17.00 1.66 -19.81
CA ASN A 245 18.14 1.44 -20.67
C ASN A 245 19.41 1.68 -19.85
N ARG A 246 20.22 0.63 -19.66
CA ARG A 246 21.41 0.60 -18.78
C ARG A 246 22.34 1.79 -19.04
N ASP A 247 22.55 2.13 -20.31
CA ASP A 247 23.47 3.18 -20.77
C ASP A 247 23.07 4.59 -20.31
N ARG A 248 21.77 4.87 -20.13
CA ARG A 248 21.27 6.19 -19.75
C ARG A 248 21.30 6.43 -18.25
N MET A 249 21.32 5.37 -17.44
CA MET A 249 21.47 5.49 -15.99
C MET A 249 22.92 5.72 -15.58
N VAL A 250 23.88 5.12 -16.30
CA VAL A 250 25.32 5.35 -16.09
C VAL A 250 25.70 6.80 -16.41
N SER A 251 25.08 7.45 -17.40
CA SER A 251 25.38 8.85 -17.74
C SER A 251 24.76 9.89 -16.79
N LEU A 252 23.96 9.47 -15.80
CA LEU A 252 23.29 10.36 -14.84
C LEU A 252 23.90 10.30 -13.44
N VAL A 253 24.84 9.38 -13.20
CA VAL A 253 25.72 9.38 -12.03
C VAL A 253 26.81 10.43 -12.25
#